data_AF-B3SFD5-F1
#
_entry.id   AF-B3SFD5-F1
#
_cell.length_a   1.000
_cell.length_b   1.000
_cell.length_c   1.000
_cell.angle_alpha   90.00
_cell.angle_beta   90.00
_cell.angle_gamma   90.00
#
_symmetry.space_group_name_H-M   'P 1'
#
loop_
_entity.id
_entity.type
_entity.pdbx_description
1 polymer ?
#
loop_
_entity_poly.entity_id
_entity_poly.type
_entity_poly.pdbx_seq_one_letter_code
_entity_poly.pdbx_strand_id
1 'polypeptide(L)'
;MAEEEPNINKITRAFEIDVNMSFKLLKYAQSSLFNRTQQEISNIKQAIVAIGLQELRRFVSLMFTAQFKTDKPHELTVMSLTRARFCESIAALPGQKVDKSSAFLVGLLSLLDAMLDASIEELLDKLPLSEAIKTALIKGEGLMADYINLVRRYEKAEWEEAYFISMKINADSDRTANSFVEAQTWATERAEFSNYKLEFFRRNMSSQIPSLTHLRQLEAESIHIFREVAAEFENPVMLYSVGKDSSVLLHLARKAFAPGKIPFPLMHVNTTWKFREMIEFRDKMAEKYGFELISYTNPEGADNKITPFTHGSAKYTDIMKTQALKQALDKYQFDAAFGGARRDEEKSRAKERVFSFRDKNHRWDPKNQRPELWNIYNAQINKGESIRVFPMSNWTELDIWQYIYMENIEIPSLYLAKPRP
;
A
#
# COMPACT_ATOMS: atom_id res chain seq x y z
N MET A 1 -2.30 30.16 -13.86
CA MET A 1 -1.76 30.69 -12.59
C MET A 1 -0.50 29.90 -12.30
N ALA A 2 0.65 30.55 -12.12
CA ALA A 2 1.85 29.83 -11.70
C ALA A 2 1.55 29.18 -10.34
N GLU A 3 1.71 27.86 -10.23
CA GLU A 3 1.59 27.18 -8.94
C GLU A 3 2.64 27.77 -8.00
N GLU A 4 2.22 28.31 -6.86
CA GLU A 4 3.14 28.78 -5.82
C GLU A 4 4.07 27.63 -5.42
N GLU A 5 5.39 27.87 -5.51
CA GLU A 5 6.37 26.87 -5.11
C GLU A 5 6.17 26.46 -3.65
N PRO A 6 6.19 25.15 -3.33
CA PRO A 6 5.92 24.68 -1.98
C PRO A 6 6.98 25.16 -0.98
N ASN A 7 6.56 25.74 0.13
CA ASN A 7 7.47 26.23 1.18
C ASN A 7 8.13 25.07 1.93
N ILE A 8 9.40 24.80 1.61
CA ILE A 8 10.19 23.71 2.20
C ILE A 8 10.20 23.76 3.73
N ASN A 9 10.31 24.94 4.35
CA ASN A 9 10.35 25.05 5.81
C ASN A 9 9.01 24.64 6.45
N LYS A 10 7.87 24.92 5.80
CA LYS A 10 6.56 24.43 6.26
C LYS A 10 6.46 22.91 6.15
N ILE A 11 7.04 22.33 5.10
CA ILE A 11 7.03 20.87 4.89
C ILE A 11 7.95 20.17 5.90
N THR A 12 9.15 20.69 6.14
CA THR A 12 10.08 20.18 7.17
C THR A 12 9.38 20.08 8.52
N ARG A 13 8.69 21.15 8.94
CA ARG A 13 7.92 21.16 10.19
C ARG A 13 6.83 20.10 10.25
N ALA A 14 6.22 19.73 9.12
CA ALA A 14 5.20 18.70 9.08
C ALA A 14 5.77 17.30 9.35
N PHE A 15 6.99 17.03 8.86
CA PHE A 15 7.69 15.77 9.14
C PHE A 15 8.22 15.71 10.57
N GLU A 16 8.72 16.82 11.11
CA GLU A 16 9.24 16.91 12.49
C GLU A 16 8.17 16.65 13.57
N ILE A 17 6.88 16.71 13.22
CA ILE A 17 5.76 16.41 14.14
C ILE A 17 5.54 14.90 14.30
N ASP A 18 5.97 14.08 13.34
CA ASP A 18 5.73 12.63 13.33
C ASP A 18 7.06 11.88 13.15
N VAL A 19 7.48 11.19 14.20
CA VAL A 19 8.74 10.43 14.26
C VAL A 19 8.75 9.30 13.23
N ASN A 20 7.62 8.63 12.99
CA ASN A 20 7.51 7.52 12.06
C ASN A 20 7.63 8.03 10.61
N MET A 21 7.00 9.16 10.31
CA MET A 21 7.15 9.84 9.02
C MET A 21 8.58 10.32 8.80
N SER A 22 9.21 10.90 9.82
CA SER A 22 10.62 11.33 9.78
C SER A 22 11.57 10.15 9.52
N PHE A 23 11.40 9.04 10.24
CA PHE A 23 12.21 7.83 10.03
C PHE A 23 12.04 7.27 8.61
N LYS A 24 10.80 7.15 8.13
CA LYS A 24 10.51 6.64 6.78
C LYS A 24 11.04 7.57 5.69
N LEU A 25 11.02 8.89 5.91
CA LEU A 25 11.59 9.87 5.00
C LEU A 25 13.10 9.68 4.85
N LEU A 26 13.79 9.51 5.98
CA LEU A 26 15.24 9.26 5.99
C LEU A 26 15.58 7.93 5.30
N LYS A 27 14.80 6.88 5.54
CA LYS A 27 14.96 5.60 4.84
C LYS A 27 14.68 5.72 3.34
N TYR A 28 13.66 6.49 2.96
CA TYR A 28 13.30 6.70 1.55
C TYR A 28 14.38 7.48 0.79
N ALA A 29 14.99 8.48 1.44
CA ALA A 29 16.13 9.21 0.89
C ALA A 29 17.32 8.30 0.56
N GLN A 30 17.42 7.12 1.18
CA GLN A 30 18.46 6.12 0.92
C GLN A 30 18.07 5.09 -0.17
N SER A 31 16.79 4.98 -0.55
CA SER A 31 16.32 3.94 -1.47
C SER A 31 16.62 4.22 -2.95
N SER A 32 17.78 3.74 -3.42
CA SER A 32 18.22 3.35 -4.78
C SER A 32 18.02 4.26 -6.02
N LEU A 33 17.24 5.33 -5.99
CA LEU A 33 17.17 6.33 -7.09
C LEU A 33 18.14 7.51 -6.89
N PHE A 34 18.71 7.64 -5.68
CA PHE A 34 19.43 8.85 -5.22
C PHE A 34 20.89 8.64 -4.80
N ASN A 35 21.51 7.52 -5.17
CA ASN A 35 22.94 7.26 -4.94
C ASN A 35 23.91 8.22 -5.68
N ARG A 36 23.44 9.36 -6.20
CA ARG A 36 24.27 10.38 -6.85
C ARG A 36 24.93 11.36 -5.89
N THR A 37 24.53 11.41 -4.62
CA THR A 37 25.18 12.25 -3.60
C THR A 37 25.36 11.45 -2.31
N GLN A 38 26.60 11.10 -1.99
CA GLN A 38 27.06 10.58 -0.69
C GLN A 38 26.94 11.64 0.44
N GLN A 39 25.91 12.48 0.43
CA GLN A 39 25.76 13.53 1.43
C GLN A 39 25.12 12.93 2.68
N GLU A 40 25.91 12.92 3.77
CA GLU A 40 25.41 12.61 5.10
C GLU A 40 24.29 13.59 5.47
N ILE A 41 23.18 13.05 5.97
CA ILE A 41 22.03 13.83 6.42
C ILE A 41 22.19 14.11 7.90
N SER A 42 22.36 15.39 8.24
CA SER A 42 22.41 15.90 9.60
C SER A 42 21.05 16.45 10.07
N ASN A 43 20.11 16.72 9.15
CA ASN A 43 18.77 17.22 9.49
C ASN A 43 17.67 16.84 8.47
N ILE A 44 16.40 16.88 8.89
CA ILE A 44 15.24 16.53 8.05
C ILE A 44 15.14 17.40 6.79
N LYS A 45 15.54 18.67 6.87
CA LYS A 45 15.53 19.58 5.71
C LYS A 45 16.49 19.10 4.61
N GLN A 46 17.68 18.63 4.96
CA GLN A 46 18.63 18.03 4.02
C GLN A 46 18.03 16.79 3.37
N ALA A 47 17.31 15.94 4.11
CA ALA A 47 16.62 14.78 3.52
C ALA A 47 15.59 15.22 2.47
N ILE A 48 14.76 16.22 2.77
CA ILE A 48 13.75 16.76 1.85
C ILE A 48 14.39 17.36 0.61
N VAL A 49 15.49 18.12 0.78
CA VAL A 49 16.21 18.73 -0.33
C VAL A 49 16.89 17.67 -1.20
N ALA A 50 17.49 16.64 -0.58
CA ALA A 50 18.17 15.56 -1.29
C ALA A 50 17.25 14.74 -2.18
N ILE A 51 16.01 14.48 -1.74
CA ILE A 51 15.02 13.76 -2.56
C ILE A 51 14.30 14.69 -3.56
N GLY A 52 14.22 15.99 -3.28
CA GLY A 52 13.52 16.96 -4.12
C GLY A 52 11.99 16.86 -4.02
N LEU A 53 11.30 17.92 -4.47
CA LEU A 53 9.86 18.11 -4.30
C LEU A 53 8.99 17.04 -4.98
N GLN A 54 9.42 16.53 -6.13
CA GLN A 54 8.66 15.53 -6.89
C GLN A 54 8.66 14.17 -6.18
N GLU A 55 9.80 13.72 -5.69
CA GLU A 55 9.89 12.45 -4.95
C GLU A 55 9.38 12.60 -3.52
N LEU A 56 9.47 13.78 -2.92
CA LEU A 56 8.77 14.07 -1.67
C LEU A 56 7.25 13.91 -1.81
N ARG A 57 6.66 14.38 -2.90
CA ARG A 57 5.22 14.17 -3.18
C ARG A 57 4.90 12.67 -3.30
N ARG A 58 5.73 11.90 -4.02
CA ARG A 58 5.56 10.43 -4.13
C ARG A 58 5.72 9.73 -2.79
N PHE A 59 6.70 10.12 -2.00
CA PHE A 59 6.93 9.62 -0.65
C PHE A 59 5.73 9.89 0.26
N VAL A 60 5.22 11.13 0.28
CA VAL A 60 4.00 11.47 1.03
C VAL A 60 2.82 10.62 0.55
N SER A 61 2.61 10.45 -0.75
CA SER A 61 1.56 9.57 -1.28
C SER A 61 1.72 8.09 -0.89
N LEU A 62 2.95 7.57 -0.90
CA LEU A 62 3.31 6.23 -0.39
C LEU A 62 3.06 6.10 1.11
N MET A 63 3.30 7.16 1.88
CA MET A 63 3.07 7.20 3.32
C MET A 63 1.59 7.22 3.68
N PHE A 64 0.78 7.95 2.90
CA PHE A 64 -0.68 7.98 3.07
C PHE A 64 -1.34 6.64 2.72
N THR A 65 -0.78 5.90 1.77
CA THR A 65 -1.25 4.56 1.41
C THR A 65 -0.76 3.49 2.40
N ALA A 66 0.42 3.67 3.00
CA ALA A 66 1.01 2.77 3.97
C ALA A 66 0.64 3.05 5.44
N GLN A 67 -0.59 3.49 5.75
CA GLN A 67 -1.01 3.67 7.15
C GLN A 67 -0.87 2.36 7.92
N PHE A 68 0.06 2.34 8.89
CA PHE A 68 0.24 1.21 9.80
C PHE A 68 -0.47 1.49 11.13
N LYS A 69 -1.09 0.44 11.68
CA LYS A 69 -1.50 0.36 13.09
C LYS A 69 -0.35 0.81 14.00
N THR A 70 -0.60 1.83 14.83
CA THR A 70 0.26 2.19 15.96
C THR A 70 -0.35 1.62 17.23
N ASP A 71 0.00 0.38 17.60
CA ASP A 71 -0.27 -0.18 18.93
C ASP A 71 0.69 0.38 20.01
N LYS A 72 1.48 1.42 19.68
CA LYS A 72 2.44 2.04 20.59
C LYS A 72 1.77 3.14 21.42
N PRO A 73 2.10 3.26 22.73
CA PRO A 73 1.58 4.33 23.56
C PRO A 73 1.88 5.71 22.96
N HIS A 74 0.87 6.58 22.93
CA HIS A 74 0.99 7.97 22.48
C HIS A 74 2.13 8.70 23.22
N GLU A 75 2.33 8.37 24.49
CA GLU A 75 3.36 8.94 25.35
C GLU A 75 4.78 8.76 24.78
N LEU A 76 5.06 7.68 24.05
CA LEU A 76 6.38 7.51 23.41
C LEU A 76 6.65 8.60 22.35
N THR A 77 5.61 9.06 21.68
CA THR A 77 5.72 10.16 20.70
C THR A 77 5.91 11.49 21.41
N VAL A 78 5.16 11.75 22.48
CA VAL A 78 5.32 12.95 23.32
C VAL A 78 6.74 13.03 23.89
N MET A 79 7.25 11.93 24.43
CA MET A 79 8.61 11.85 24.96
C MET A 79 9.67 12.08 23.88
N SER A 80 9.55 11.46 22.70
CA SER A 80 10.49 11.68 21.59
C SER A 80 10.52 13.14 21.14
N LEU A 81 9.35 13.77 21.00
CA LEU A 81 9.23 15.19 20.65
C LEU A 81 9.78 16.12 21.75
N THR A 82 9.57 15.77 23.02
CA THR A 82 10.11 16.50 24.16
C THR A 82 11.63 16.47 24.13
N ARG A 83 12.24 15.30 23.91
CA ARG A 83 13.70 15.15 23.77
C ARG A 83 14.25 15.93 22.58
N ALA A 84 13.58 15.87 21.43
CA ALA A 84 13.95 16.63 20.24
C ALA A 84 13.99 18.13 20.52
N ARG A 85 12.89 18.67 21.07
CA ARG A 85 12.77 20.10 21.34
C ARG A 85 13.71 20.57 22.44
N PHE A 86 13.88 19.78 23.50
CA PHE A 86 14.82 20.09 24.57
C PHE A 86 16.25 20.18 24.05
N CYS A 87 16.72 19.18 23.30
CA CYS A 87 18.07 19.19 22.74
C CYS A 87 18.29 20.39 21.81
N GLU A 88 17.30 20.75 21.00
CA GLU A 88 17.33 21.95 20.16
C GLU A 88 17.45 23.24 20.98
N SER A 89 16.70 23.36 22.08
CA SER A 89 16.74 24.52 22.98
C SER A 89 18.09 24.64 23.69
N ILE A 90 18.67 23.52 24.13
CA ILE A 90 20.02 23.51 24.71
C ILE A 90 21.04 23.99 23.68
N ALA A 91 21.00 23.45 22.45
CA ALA A 91 21.87 23.90 21.35
C ALA A 91 21.70 25.39 21.00
N ALA A 92 20.57 26.01 21.37
CA ALA A 92 20.33 27.43 21.17
C ALA A 92 20.92 28.34 22.25
N LEU A 93 21.41 27.79 23.36
CA LEU A 93 22.07 28.56 24.40
C LEU A 93 23.43 29.12 23.91
N PRO A 94 23.86 30.28 24.43
CA PRO A 94 25.16 30.85 24.07
C PRO A 94 26.31 29.88 24.35
N GLY A 95 27.27 29.79 23.43
CA GLY A 95 28.51 29.00 23.60
C GLY A 95 28.40 27.52 23.24
N GLN A 96 27.23 27.05 22.82
CA GLN A 96 27.06 25.67 22.35
C GLN A 96 27.68 25.44 20.97
N LYS A 97 28.26 24.24 20.79
CA LYS A 97 28.97 23.84 19.56
C LYS A 97 28.14 22.95 18.64
N VAL A 98 27.06 22.36 19.15
CA VAL A 98 26.17 21.49 18.39
C VAL A 98 25.16 22.37 17.66
N ASP A 99 24.91 22.11 16.38
CA ASP A 99 23.88 22.84 15.66
C ASP A 99 22.46 22.42 16.10
N LYS A 100 21.54 23.37 16.08
CA LYS A 100 20.15 23.18 16.54
C LYS A 100 19.44 22.03 15.85
N SER A 101 19.64 21.88 14.54
CA SER A 101 18.92 20.90 13.73
C SER A 101 19.41 19.47 13.99
N SER A 102 20.72 19.26 14.15
CA SER A 102 21.26 17.96 14.54
C SER A 102 20.90 17.61 15.98
N ALA A 103 20.88 18.60 16.89
CA ALA A 103 20.42 18.41 18.26
C ALA A 103 18.93 18.01 18.31
N PHE A 104 18.09 18.61 17.47
CA PHE A 104 16.70 18.20 17.32
C PHE A 104 16.59 16.75 16.82
N LEU A 105 17.32 16.41 15.75
CA LEU A 105 17.28 15.09 15.13
C LEU A 105 17.76 13.98 16.08
N VAL A 106 18.84 14.21 16.83
CA VAL A 106 19.34 13.21 17.80
C VAL A 106 18.34 12.99 18.93
N GLY A 107 17.66 14.04 19.41
CA GLY A 107 16.60 13.91 20.41
C GLY A 107 15.40 13.14 19.88
N LEU A 108 14.98 13.42 18.64
CA LEU A 108 13.85 12.75 17.97
C LEU A 108 14.07 11.23 17.84
N LEU A 109 15.27 10.82 17.44
CA LEU A 109 15.60 9.41 17.21
C LEU A 109 15.98 8.64 18.48
N SER A 110 16.07 9.30 19.64
CA SER A 110 16.56 8.70 20.89
C SER A 110 15.67 7.64 21.55
N LEU A 111 14.47 7.42 21.00
CA LEU A 111 13.49 6.39 21.42
C LEU A 111 13.06 5.50 20.25
N LEU A 112 13.80 5.53 19.14
CA LEU A 112 13.40 4.85 17.90
C LEU A 112 13.31 3.33 18.07
N ASP A 113 14.18 2.76 18.89
CA ASP A 113 14.18 1.35 19.31
C ASP A 113 12.87 0.96 20.01
N ALA A 114 12.43 1.76 20.99
CA ALA A 114 11.18 1.54 21.71
C ALA A 114 9.94 1.71 20.80
N MET A 115 10.03 2.60 19.81
CA MET A 115 8.95 2.84 18.85
C MET A 115 8.82 1.73 17.80
N LEU A 116 9.91 1.05 17.42
CA LEU A 116 9.95 0.09 16.31
C LEU A 116 10.25 -1.37 16.71
N ASP A 117 10.40 -1.66 18.00
CA ASP A 117 10.69 -3.01 18.54
C ASP A 117 11.90 -3.68 17.88
N ALA A 118 12.96 -2.90 17.67
CA ALA A 118 14.22 -3.36 17.10
C ALA A 118 15.42 -2.66 17.77
N SER A 119 16.62 -3.24 17.62
CA SER A 119 17.82 -2.63 18.19
C SER A 119 18.12 -1.28 17.53
N ILE A 120 18.60 -0.30 18.33
CA ILE A 120 18.94 1.03 17.82
C ILE A 120 20.04 0.93 16.76
N GLU A 121 20.96 -0.01 16.90
CA GLU A 121 22.06 -0.28 15.96
C GLU A 121 21.53 -0.71 14.59
N GLU A 122 20.66 -1.72 14.53
CA GLU A 122 20.09 -2.23 13.27
C GLU A 122 19.19 -1.19 12.58
N LEU A 123 18.57 -0.31 13.36
CA LEU A 123 17.72 0.76 12.85
C LEU A 123 18.55 1.90 12.25
N LEU A 124 19.63 2.32 12.92
CA LEU A 124 20.47 3.45 12.49
C LEU A 124 21.48 3.08 11.40
N ASP A 125 21.94 1.83 11.31
CA ASP A 125 22.82 1.37 10.22
C ASP A 125 22.17 1.55 8.84
N LYS A 126 20.83 1.46 8.81
CA LYS A 126 20.00 1.61 7.61
C LYS A 126 19.58 3.06 7.33
N LEU A 127 20.16 4.04 8.03
CA LEU A 127 19.89 5.46 7.82
C LEU A 127 21.15 6.22 7.39
N PRO A 128 21.02 7.23 6.50
CA PRO A 128 22.14 8.01 5.98
C PRO A 128 22.53 9.14 6.95
N LEU A 129 22.74 8.83 8.23
CA LEU A 129 23.05 9.80 9.28
C LEU A 129 24.56 9.99 9.45
N SER A 130 24.96 11.20 9.85
CA SER A 130 26.36 11.49 10.21
C SER A 130 26.87 10.60 11.34
N GLU A 131 28.17 10.29 11.34
CA GLU A 131 28.81 9.43 12.35
C GLU A 131 28.70 10.00 13.77
N ALA A 132 28.63 11.32 13.92
CA ALA A 132 28.43 11.98 15.22
C ALA A 132 27.07 11.64 15.85
N ILE A 133 25.99 11.62 15.05
CA ILE A 133 24.63 11.26 15.51
C ILE A 133 24.58 9.77 15.86
N LYS A 134 25.15 8.91 15.00
CA LYS A 134 25.20 7.46 15.26
C LYS A 134 25.98 7.14 16.53
N THR A 135 27.15 7.77 16.71
CA THR A 135 27.98 7.62 17.91
C THR A 135 27.24 8.05 19.16
N ALA A 136 26.51 9.17 19.11
CA ALA A 136 25.74 9.65 20.26
C ALA A 136 24.59 8.70 20.65
N LEU A 137 23.88 8.12 19.68
CA LEU A 137 22.72 7.25 19.92
C LEU A 137 23.11 5.82 20.29
N ILE A 138 24.18 5.28 19.69
CA ILE A 138 24.62 3.88 19.87
C ILE A 138 25.59 3.77 21.06
N LYS A 139 26.65 4.59 21.07
CA LYS A 139 27.72 4.48 22.07
C LYS A 139 27.48 5.37 23.29
N GLY A 140 26.60 6.36 23.19
CA GLY A 140 26.38 7.34 24.26
C GLY A 140 27.57 8.29 24.43
N GLU A 141 28.34 8.54 23.37
CA GLU A 141 29.56 9.35 23.40
C GLU A 141 29.39 10.68 22.62
N GLY A 142 30.14 11.70 23.03
CA GLY A 142 30.18 13.02 22.37
C GLY A 142 29.16 14.03 22.89
N LEU A 143 29.23 15.27 22.37
CA LEU A 143 28.42 16.40 22.86
C LEU A 143 26.90 16.18 22.70
N MET A 144 26.47 15.54 21.61
CA MET A 144 25.06 15.21 21.38
C MET A 144 24.55 14.16 22.38
N ALA A 145 25.40 13.24 22.84
CA ALA A 145 25.05 12.28 23.88
C ALA A 145 24.87 12.97 25.24
N ASP A 146 25.68 14.00 25.54
CA ASP A 146 25.50 14.80 26.75
C ASP A 146 24.13 15.50 26.79
N TYR A 147 23.62 15.97 25.64
CA TYR A 147 22.27 16.56 25.57
C TYR A 147 21.16 15.52 25.83
N ILE A 148 21.30 14.31 25.26
CA ILE A 148 20.36 13.20 25.51
C ILE A 148 20.43 12.76 26.97
N ASN A 149 21.63 12.68 27.54
CA ASN A 149 21.80 12.30 28.93
C ASN A 149 21.19 13.33 29.87
N LEU A 150 21.34 14.63 29.55
CA LEU A 150 20.72 15.72 30.30
C LEU A 150 19.20 15.60 30.33
N VAL A 151 18.54 15.44 29.18
CA VAL A 151 17.07 15.28 29.15
C VAL A 151 16.60 14.05 29.91
N ARG A 152 17.34 12.93 29.83
CA ARG A 152 17.04 11.71 30.59
C ARG A 152 17.12 11.93 32.11
N ARG A 153 18.03 12.80 32.59
CA ARG A 153 18.09 13.15 34.02
C ARG A 153 16.86 13.95 34.44
N TYR A 154 16.44 14.92 33.62
CA TYR A 154 15.21 15.70 33.85
C TYR A 154 13.96 14.80 33.86
N GLU A 155 13.84 13.87 32.91
CA GLU A 155 12.74 12.89 32.86
C GLU A 155 12.65 12.01 34.11
N LYS A 156 13.79 11.73 34.75
CA LYS A 156 13.89 10.91 35.97
C LYS A 156 13.91 11.73 37.26
N ALA A 157 13.85 13.07 37.18
CA ALA A 157 14.03 13.97 38.31
C ALA A 157 15.37 13.79 39.07
N GLU A 158 16.43 13.41 38.36
CA GLU A 158 17.80 13.24 38.87
C GLU A 158 18.55 14.59 38.81
N TRP A 159 18.21 15.51 39.72
CA TRP A 159 18.62 16.92 39.66
C TRP A 159 20.12 17.16 39.85
N GLU A 160 20.79 16.39 40.71
CA GLU A 160 22.23 16.55 40.97
C GLU A 160 23.04 16.20 39.72
N GLU A 161 22.73 15.07 39.08
CA GLU A 161 23.35 14.64 37.85
C GLU A 161 23.02 15.58 36.69
N ALA A 162 21.78 16.09 36.62
CA ALA A 162 21.40 17.10 35.64
C ALA A 162 22.24 18.38 35.79
N TYR A 163 22.49 18.82 37.03
CA TYR A 163 23.33 19.97 37.32
C TYR A 163 24.79 19.74 36.86
N PHE A 164 25.37 18.58 37.16
CA PHE A 164 26.73 18.24 36.71
C PHE A 164 26.86 18.21 35.18
N ILE A 165 25.88 17.63 34.49
CA ILE A 165 25.88 17.60 33.02
C ILE A 165 25.71 19.02 32.46
N SER A 166 24.84 19.84 33.04
CA SER A 166 24.64 21.24 32.64
C SER A 166 25.93 22.04 32.75
N MET A 167 26.69 21.88 33.84
CA MET A 167 28.01 22.48 33.98
C MET A 167 29.00 21.97 32.94
N LYS A 168 29.03 20.65 32.69
CA LYS A 168 29.93 20.03 31.70
C LYS A 168 29.73 20.61 30.30
N ILE A 169 28.48 20.84 29.90
CA ILE A 169 28.15 21.42 28.59
C ILE A 169 28.10 22.96 28.62
N ASN A 170 28.40 23.59 29.75
CA ASN A 170 28.31 25.04 29.95
C ASN A 170 26.92 25.61 29.62
N ALA A 171 25.87 24.90 30.04
CA ALA A 171 24.48 25.34 29.96
C ALA A 171 24.04 25.90 31.32
N ASP A 172 23.41 27.06 31.30
CA ASP A 172 22.83 27.68 32.49
C ASP A 172 21.68 26.82 33.04
N SER A 173 21.74 26.47 34.32
CA SER A 173 20.81 25.51 34.94
C SER A 173 19.36 26.00 34.94
N ASP A 174 19.14 27.30 35.17
CA ASP A 174 17.79 27.87 35.20
C ASP A 174 17.17 27.88 33.79
N ARG A 175 17.94 28.29 32.78
CA ARG A 175 17.52 28.21 31.38
C ARG A 175 17.29 26.77 30.92
N THR A 176 18.10 25.83 31.41
CA THR A 176 17.95 24.40 31.12
C THR A 176 16.63 23.88 31.69
N ALA A 177 16.32 24.18 32.95
CA ALA A 177 15.06 23.78 33.56
C ALA A 177 13.84 24.35 32.81
N ASN A 178 13.88 25.64 32.47
CA ASN A 178 12.81 26.28 31.68
C ASN A 178 12.68 25.64 30.29
N SER A 179 13.80 25.31 29.64
CA SER A 179 13.80 24.64 28.33
C SER A 179 13.13 23.26 28.37
N PHE A 180 13.24 22.52 29.48
CA PHE A 180 12.58 21.23 29.65
C PHE A 180 11.06 21.38 29.76
N VAL A 181 10.60 22.31 30.60
CA VAL A 181 9.17 22.59 30.77
C VAL A 181 8.57 23.07 29.45
N GLU A 182 9.22 24.01 28.76
CA GLU A 182 8.79 24.48 27.45
C GLU A 182 8.75 23.37 26.40
N ALA A 183 9.76 22.48 26.39
CA ALA A 183 9.80 21.35 25.47
C ALA A 183 8.66 20.37 25.72
N GLN A 184 8.33 20.11 26.99
CA GLN A 184 7.21 19.23 27.37
C GLN A 184 5.87 19.85 26.96
N THR A 185 5.62 21.12 27.27
CA THR A 185 4.41 21.83 26.82
C THR A 185 4.30 21.83 25.30
N TRP A 186 5.39 22.17 24.59
CA TRP A 186 5.46 22.20 23.13
C TRP A 186 5.18 20.82 22.50
N ALA A 187 5.69 19.75 23.12
CA ALA A 187 5.52 18.39 22.65
C ALA A 187 4.10 17.87 22.89
N THR A 188 3.55 18.11 24.08
CA THR A 188 2.14 17.80 24.41
C THR A 188 1.20 18.54 23.47
N GLU A 189 1.37 19.85 23.30
CA GLU A 189 0.56 20.64 22.37
C GLU A 189 0.63 20.12 20.94
N ARG A 190 1.81 19.68 20.46
CA ARG A 190 1.99 19.14 19.11
C ARG A 190 1.50 17.72 18.92
N ALA A 191 1.65 16.89 19.94
CA ALA A 191 1.16 15.52 19.94
C ALA A 191 -0.38 15.52 20.04
N GLU A 192 -0.95 16.42 20.84
CA GLU A 192 -2.38 16.73 20.86
C GLU A 192 -2.84 17.39 19.56
N PHE A 193 -2.08 18.30 18.95
CA PHE A 193 -2.38 18.84 17.62
C PHE A 193 -2.29 17.78 16.53
N SER A 194 -1.45 16.76 16.67
CA SER A 194 -1.38 15.61 15.77
C SER A 194 -2.62 14.74 15.91
N ASN A 195 -3.06 14.45 17.14
CA ASN A 195 -4.30 13.71 17.41
C ASN A 195 -5.56 14.52 17.02
N TYR A 196 -5.61 15.81 17.36
CA TYR A 196 -6.70 16.71 17.01
C TYR A 196 -6.70 17.00 15.52
N LYS A 197 -5.57 17.11 14.81
CA LYS A 197 -5.57 17.10 13.33
C LYS A 197 -5.84 15.73 12.76
N LEU A 198 -5.52 14.61 13.39
CA LEU A 198 -5.95 13.28 12.91
C LEU A 198 -7.47 13.16 13.01
N GLU A 199 -8.09 13.62 14.09
CA GLU A 199 -9.54 13.67 14.26
C GLU A 199 -10.21 14.78 13.44
N PHE A 200 -9.63 15.98 13.37
CA PHE A 200 -10.12 17.13 12.60
C PHE A 200 -9.83 16.97 11.11
N PHE A 201 -8.73 16.35 10.68
CA PHE A 201 -8.55 15.88 9.28
C PHE A 201 -9.50 14.73 8.99
N ARG A 202 -9.68 13.75 9.89
CA ARG A 202 -10.73 12.71 9.70
C ARG A 202 -12.12 13.33 9.54
N ARG A 203 -12.42 14.40 10.26
CA ARG A 203 -13.75 15.01 10.34
C ARG A 203 -13.99 16.12 9.30
N ASN A 204 -12.98 16.89 8.91
CA ASN A 204 -13.09 18.03 7.99
C ASN A 204 -12.40 17.83 6.64
N MET A 205 -11.52 16.84 6.49
CA MET A 205 -10.98 16.47 5.17
C MET A 205 -11.85 15.42 4.47
N SER A 206 -12.75 14.75 5.20
CA SER A 206 -13.79 13.88 4.62
C SER A 206 -14.74 14.61 3.65
N SER A 207 -14.78 15.94 3.68
CA SER A 207 -15.60 16.74 2.76
C SER A 207 -14.83 17.28 1.53
N GLN A 208 -13.49 17.23 1.49
CA GLN A 208 -12.71 17.80 0.37
C GLN A 208 -11.56 16.94 -0.18
N ILE A 209 -11.12 15.89 0.52
CA ILE A 209 -10.42 14.76 -0.12
C ILE A 209 -11.39 13.60 -0.03
N PRO A 210 -11.89 13.06 -1.15
CA PRO A 210 -12.84 11.96 -1.08
C PRO A 210 -12.19 10.83 -0.29
N SER A 211 -12.72 10.52 0.91
CA SER A 211 -12.39 9.25 1.53
C SER A 211 -12.87 8.21 0.54
N LEU A 212 -11.94 7.42 0.01
CA LEU A 212 -12.32 6.29 -0.81
C LEU A 212 -13.15 5.40 0.11
N THR A 213 -14.45 5.30 -0.16
CA THR A 213 -15.28 4.29 0.48
C THR A 213 -14.64 2.93 0.24
N HIS A 214 -14.92 1.96 1.10
CA HIS A 214 -14.44 0.58 0.93
C HIS A 214 -14.57 0.08 -0.52
N LEU A 215 -15.73 0.29 -1.14
CA LEU A 215 -15.97 -0.08 -2.54
C LEU A 215 -15.16 0.72 -3.56
N ARG A 216 -14.88 2.01 -3.30
CA ARG A 216 -13.99 2.82 -4.15
C ARG A 216 -12.53 2.39 -4.03
N GLN A 217 -12.11 1.94 -2.84
CA GLN A 217 -10.79 1.36 -2.64
C GLN A 217 -10.66 0.02 -3.39
N LEU A 218 -11.63 -0.88 -3.23
CA LEU A 218 -11.68 -2.15 -3.96
C LEU A 218 -11.75 -1.94 -5.48
N GLU A 219 -12.50 -0.95 -5.95
CA GLU A 219 -12.53 -0.54 -7.36
C GLU A 219 -11.14 -0.10 -7.84
N ALA A 220 -10.46 0.78 -7.10
CA ALA A 220 -9.15 1.28 -7.45
C ALA A 220 -8.09 0.15 -7.47
N GLU A 221 -8.10 -0.74 -6.47
CA GLU A 221 -7.23 -1.92 -6.42
C GLU A 221 -7.44 -2.81 -7.65
N SER A 222 -8.69 -3.08 -8.01
CA SER A 222 -9.03 -3.92 -9.16
C SER A 222 -8.61 -3.27 -10.48
N ILE A 223 -8.84 -1.97 -10.65
CA ILE A 223 -8.44 -1.20 -11.83
C ILE A 223 -6.92 -1.19 -11.97
N HIS A 224 -6.18 -1.05 -10.85
CA HIS A 224 -4.72 -1.13 -10.85
C HIS A 224 -4.25 -2.49 -11.36
N ILE A 225 -4.80 -3.58 -10.84
CA ILE A 225 -4.47 -4.95 -11.29
C ILE A 225 -4.74 -5.15 -12.79
N PHE A 226 -5.85 -4.63 -13.32
CA PHE A 226 -6.14 -4.68 -14.75
C PHE A 226 -5.07 -3.98 -15.59
N ARG A 227 -4.61 -2.79 -15.14
CA ARG A 227 -3.62 -1.98 -15.86
C ARG A 227 -2.23 -2.60 -15.82
N GLU A 228 -1.84 -3.17 -14.68
CA GLU A 228 -0.56 -3.89 -14.56
C GLU A 228 -0.50 -5.05 -15.54
N VAL A 229 -1.56 -5.86 -15.62
CA VAL A 229 -1.58 -6.98 -16.55
C VAL A 229 -1.59 -6.52 -18.01
N ALA A 230 -2.35 -5.47 -18.34
CA ALA A 230 -2.33 -4.94 -19.71
C ALA A 230 -1.00 -4.28 -20.09
N ALA A 231 -0.19 -3.86 -19.11
CA ALA A 231 1.12 -3.27 -19.34
C ALA A 231 2.24 -4.33 -19.45
N GLU A 232 2.14 -5.44 -18.70
CA GLU A 232 3.21 -6.45 -18.60
C GLU A 232 3.01 -7.69 -19.49
N PHE A 233 1.81 -7.95 -20.00
CA PHE A 233 1.50 -9.15 -20.80
C PHE A 233 1.19 -8.82 -22.26
N GLU A 234 1.60 -9.72 -23.16
CA GLU A 234 1.44 -9.54 -24.60
C GLU A 234 0.03 -9.91 -25.07
N ASN A 235 -0.57 -10.94 -24.48
CA ASN A 235 -1.85 -11.49 -24.94
C ASN A 235 -2.79 -11.85 -23.76
N PRO A 236 -3.30 -10.86 -23.01
CA PRO A 236 -4.25 -11.11 -21.95
C PRO A 236 -5.64 -11.49 -22.50
N VAL A 237 -6.41 -12.24 -21.71
CA VAL A 237 -7.82 -12.55 -21.97
C VAL A 237 -8.65 -12.40 -20.70
N MET A 238 -9.90 -11.98 -20.82
CA MET A 238 -10.83 -11.96 -19.68
C MET A 238 -11.85 -13.09 -19.76
N LEU A 239 -11.88 -13.96 -18.74
CA LEU A 239 -12.86 -15.04 -18.64
C LEU A 239 -14.23 -14.47 -18.25
N TYR A 240 -15.17 -14.51 -19.18
CA TYR A 240 -16.50 -13.95 -19.01
C TYR A 240 -17.56 -15.04 -18.92
N SER A 241 -17.91 -15.41 -17.68
CA SER A 241 -18.86 -16.51 -17.38
C SER A 241 -20.33 -16.07 -17.34
N VAL A 242 -20.59 -14.77 -17.42
CA VAL A 242 -21.92 -14.15 -17.48
C VAL A 242 -22.76 -14.35 -16.20
N GLY A 243 -22.09 -14.50 -15.06
CA GLY A 243 -22.69 -14.37 -13.73
C GLY A 243 -22.48 -12.97 -13.14
N LYS A 244 -23.00 -12.75 -11.92
CA LYS A 244 -22.87 -11.49 -11.19
C LYS A 244 -21.42 -10.99 -11.07
N ASP A 245 -20.49 -11.89 -10.70
CA ASP A 245 -19.10 -11.53 -10.45
C ASP A 245 -18.42 -11.13 -11.76
N SER A 246 -18.65 -11.89 -12.84
CA SER A 246 -18.10 -11.55 -14.15
C SER A 246 -18.70 -10.26 -14.75
N SER A 247 -19.92 -9.87 -14.38
CA SER A 247 -20.49 -8.57 -14.74
C SER A 247 -19.79 -7.42 -14.02
N VAL A 248 -19.49 -7.56 -12.72
CA VAL A 248 -18.67 -6.59 -11.97
C VAL A 248 -17.26 -6.54 -12.53
N LEU A 249 -16.64 -7.68 -12.79
CA LEU A 249 -15.31 -7.76 -13.38
C LEU A 249 -15.25 -7.04 -14.73
N LEU A 250 -16.28 -7.20 -15.57
CA LEU A 250 -16.34 -6.56 -16.89
C LEU A 250 -16.52 -5.05 -16.73
N HIS A 251 -17.35 -4.62 -15.77
CA HIS A 251 -17.54 -3.21 -15.46
C HIS A 251 -16.22 -2.55 -14.99
N LEU A 252 -15.47 -3.22 -14.10
CA LEU A 252 -14.17 -2.76 -13.62
C LEU A 252 -13.13 -2.69 -14.75
N ALA A 253 -13.07 -3.70 -15.63
CA ALA A 253 -12.21 -3.69 -16.81
C ALA A 253 -12.52 -2.47 -17.71
N ARG A 254 -13.80 -2.18 -17.96
CA ARG A 254 -14.21 -1.00 -18.73
C ARG A 254 -13.77 0.31 -18.08
N LYS A 255 -13.90 0.43 -16.75
CA LYS A 255 -13.41 1.61 -16.03
C LYS A 255 -11.89 1.75 -16.10
N ALA A 256 -11.16 0.64 -16.07
CA ALA A 256 -9.70 0.66 -16.12
C ALA A 256 -9.15 1.29 -17.42
N PHE A 257 -9.84 1.07 -18.54
CA PHE A 257 -9.41 1.53 -19.87
C PHE A 257 -10.27 2.64 -20.48
N ALA A 258 -11.26 3.17 -19.74
CA ALA A 258 -12.07 4.30 -20.20
C ALA A 258 -11.19 5.52 -20.50
N PRO A 259 -11.51 6.31 -21.55
CA PRO A 259 -12.64 6.17 -22.47
C PRO A 259 -12.42 5.19 -23.64
N GLY A 260 -11.26 4.52 -23.70
CA GLY A 260 -10.94 3.52 -24.72
C GLY A 260 -11.68 2.19 -24.54
N LYS A 261 -11.48 1.28 -25.50
CA LYS A 261 -11.92 -0.12 -25.39
C LYS A 261 -10.93 -0.91 -24.52
N ILE A 262 -11.39 -2.01 -23.94
CA ILE A 262 -10.50 -2.97 -23.29
C ILE A 262 -9.49 -3.53 -24.33
N PRO A 263 -8.20 -3.66 -24.00
CA PRO A 263 -7.16 -4.07 -24.95
C PRO A 263 -7.02 -5.59 -25.09
N PHE A 264 -8.01 -6.36 -24.65
CA PHE A 264 -8.01 -7.82 -24.67
C PHE A 264 -9.40 -8.38 -25.00
N PRO A 265 -9.48 -9.57 -25.62
CA PRO A 265 -10.76 -10.21 -25.87
C PRO A 265 -11.41 -10.74 -24.60
N LEU A 266 -12.72 -10.90 -24.66
CA LEU A 266 -13.49 -11.69 -23.71
C LEU A 266 -13.50 -13.14 -24.18
N MET A 267 -13.44 -14.10 -23.25
CA MET A 267 -13.58 -15.51 -23.57
C MET A 267 -14.64 -16.18 -22.70
N HIS A 268 -15.55 -16.91 -23.36
CA HIS A 268 -16.55 -17.73 -22.72
C HIS A 268 -16.31 -19.21 -23.07
N VAL A 269 -16.06 -20.02 -22.04
CA VAL A 269 -16.03 -21.49 -22.16
C VAL A 269 -17.47 -21.99 -22.26
N ASN A 270 -17.89 -22.33 -23.48
CA ASN A 270 -19.24 -22.77 -23.79
C ASN A 270 -19.40 -24.27 -23.57
N THR A 271 -20.07 -24.61 -22.48
CA THR A 271 -20.33 -25.99 -22.08
C THR A 271 -21.62 -26.56 -22.69
N THR A 272 -22.33 -25.81 -23.55
CA THR A 272 -23.64 -26.16 -24.16
C THR A 272 -24.83 -26.34 -23.19
N TRP A 273 -24.65 -26.13 -21.88
CA TRP A 273 -25.69 -26.32 -20.86
C TRP A 273 -25.84 -25.13 -19.91
N LYS A 274 -25.62 -23.91 -20.40
CA LYS A 274 -25.98 -22.70 -19.66
C LYS A 274 -27.42 -22.30 -19.93
N PHE A 275 -28.04 -21.61 -18.97
CA PHE A 275 -29.35 -21.00 -19.17
C PHE A 275 -29.33 -20.09 -20.39
N ARG A 276 -30.38 -20.17 -21.21
CA ARG A 276 -30.49 -19.41 -22.45
C ARG A 276 -30.40 -17.91 -22.19
N GLU A 277 -31.03 -17.45 -21.11
CA GLU A 277 -31.03 -16.05 -20.68
C GLU A 277 -29.62 -15.54 -20.37
N MET A 278 -28.72 -16.40 -19.87
CA MET A 278 -27.32 -16.01 -19.66
C MET A 278 -26.58 -15.84 -21.00
N ILE A 279 -26.84 -16.70 -21.97
CA ILE A 279 -26.21 -16.61 -23.30
C ILE A 279 -26.71 -15.37 -24.05
N GLU A 280 -28.02 -15.10 -24.02
CA GLU A 280 -28.60 -13.90 -24.62
C GLU A 280 -28.07 -12.62 -23.97
N PHE A 281 -27.94 -12.61 -22.63
CA PHE A 281 -27.34 -11.48 -21.91
C PHE A 281 -25.87 -11.25 -22.31
N ARG A 282 -25.08 -12.32 -22.44
CA ARG A 282 -23.68 -12.27 -22.89
C ARG A 282 -23.55 -11.59 -24.24
N ASP A 283 -24.33 -12.05 -25.22
CA ASP A 283 -24.25 -11.61 -26.60
C ASP A 283 -24.66 -10.14 -26.72
N LYS A 284 -25.75 -9.77 -26.03
CA LYS A 284 -26.19 -8.38 -25.88
C LYS A 284 -25.08 -7.49 -25.29
N MET A 285 -24.38 -7.94 -24.25
CA MET A 285 -23.33 -7.16 -23.60
C MET A 285 -22.09 -6.99 -24.49
N ALA A 286 -21.70 -8.03 -25.22
CA ALA A 286 -20.59 -7.97 -26.17
C ALA A 286 -20.90 -7.01 -27.33
N GLU A 287 -22.10 -7.08 -27.89
CA GLU A 287 -22.56 -6.18 -28.97
C GLU A 287 -22.66 -4.73 -28.49
N LYS A 288 -23.33 -4.49 -27.35
CA LYS A 288 -23.57 -3.16 -26.78
C LYS A 288 -22.28 -2.35 -26.60
N TYR A 289 -21.18 -3.01 -26.25
CA TYR A 289 -19.90 -2.36 -26.01
C TYR A 289 -18.85 -2.64 -27.09
N GLY A 290 -19.21 -3.39 -28.14
CA GLY A 290 -18.34 -3.72 -29.26
C GLY A 290 -17.07 -4.46 -28.83
N PHE A 291 -17.21 -5.46 -27.95
CA PHE A 291 -16.13 -6.32 -27.49
C PHE A 291 -15.94 -7.52 -28.41
N GLU A 292 -14.69 -7.94 -28.57
CA GLU A 292 -14.38 -9.25 -29.16
C GLU A 292 -14.72 -10.34 -28.14
N LEU A 293 -15.65 -11.24 -28.49
CA LEU A 293 -16.07 -12.34 -27.64
C LEU A 293 -15.74 -13.67 -28.30
N ILE A 294 -14.79 -14.39 -27.71
CA ILE A 294 -14.38 -15.72 -28.11
C ILE A 294 -15.25 -16.74 -27.37
N SER A 295 -16.00 -17.55 -28.11
CA SER A 295 -16.71 -18.71 -27.56
C SER A 295 -15.95 -19.98 -27.89
N TYR A 296 -15.52 -20.73 -26.87
CA TYR A 296 -14.79 -21.99 -27.06
C TYR A 296 -15.54 -23.16 -26.42
N THR A 297 -15.73 -24.24 -27.18
CA THR A 297 -16.31 -25.50 -26.72
C THR A 297 -15.30 -26.61 -26.97
N ASN A 298 -15.20 -27.56 -26.03
CA ASN A 298 -14.37 -28.76 -26.22
C ASN A 298 -14.92 -29.58 -27.40
N PRO A 299 -14.15 -29.75 -28.51
CA PRO A 299 -14.63 -30.48 -29.68
C PRO A 299 -14.98 -31.94 -29.36
N GLU A 300 -14.10 -32.66 -28.66
CA GLU A 300 -14.31 -34.06 -28.28
C GLU A 300 -15.53 -34.21 -27.36
N GLY A 301 -15.72 -33.28 -26.43
CA GLY A 301 -16.89 -33.28 -25.55
C GLY A 301 -18.19 -33.00 -26.28
N ALA A 302 -18.16 -32.14 -27.31
CA ALA A 302 -19.31 -31.86 -28.17
C ALA A 302 -19.65 -33.06 -29.08
N ASP A 303 -18.65 -33.66 -29.72
CA ASP A 303 -18.80 -34.80 -30.63
C ASP A 303 -19.37 -36.02 -29.90
N ASN A 304 -18.88 -36.28 -28.68
CA ASN A 304 -19.39 -37.35 -27.82
C ASN A 304 -20.69 -37.00 -27.08
N LYS A 305 -21.28 -35.83 -27.36
CA LYS A 305 -22.52 -35.33 -26.74
C LYS A 305 -22.50 -35.46 -25.21
N ILE A 306 -21.39 -35.08 -24.58
CA ILE A 306 -21.23 -35.23 -23.13
C ILE A 306 -22.18 -34.25 -22.43
N THR A 307 -23.05 -34.78 -21.57
CA THR A 307 -24.01 -33.99 -20.78
C THR A 307 -23.83 -34.24 -19.29
N PRO A 308 -24.20 -33.29 -18.41
CA PRO A 308 -24.13 -33.50 -16.96
C PRO A 308 -25.05 -34.65 -16.48
N PHE A 309 -26.10 -34.97 -17.24
CA PHE A 309 -27.06 -36.03 -16.92
C PHE A 309 -26.57 -37.44 -17.32
N THR A 310 -25.79 -37.54 -18.40
CA THR A 310 -25.33 -38.83 -18.96
C THR A 310 -23.99 -39.28 -18.39
N HIS A 311 -23.10 -38.33 -18.09
CA HIS A 311 -21.71 -38.62 -17.68
C HIS A 311 -21.40 -38.20 -16.24
N GLY A 312 -22.40 -37.68 -15.52
CA GLY A 312 -22.24 -37.11 -14.19
C GLY A 312 -21.58 -35.73 -14.21
N SER A 313 -21.85 -34.93 -13.18
CA SER A 313 -21.40 -33.53 -13.08
C SER A 313 -19.87 -33.38 -13.04
N ALA A 314 -19.16 -34.30 -12.40
CA ALA A 314 -17.71 -34.25 -12.25
C ALA A 314 -16.97 -34.42 -13.59
N LYS A 315 -17.26 -35.51 -14.32
CA LYS A 315 -16.61 -35.81 -15.61
C LYS A 315 -16.99 -34.77 -16.67
N TYR A 316 -18.25 -34.37 -16.70
CA TYR A 316 -18.71 -33.29 -17.58
C TYR A 316 -17.98 -31.97 -17.29
N THR A 317 -17.82 -31.59 -16.02
CA THR A 317 -17.14 -30.35 -15.64
C THR A 317 -15.67 -30.37 -16.02
N ASP A 318 -14.98 -31.49 -15.79
CA ASP A 318 -13.57 -31.61 -16.19
C ASP A 318 -13.39 -31.44 -17.70
N ILE A 319 -14.16 -32.17 -18.52
CA ILE A 319 -14.02 -32.16 -19.97
C ILE A 319 -14.49 -30.82 -20.57
N MET A 320 -15.72 -30.40 -20.22
CA MET A 320 -16.38 -29.26 -20.87
C MET A 320 -15.97 -27.91 -20.28
N LYS A 321 -15.36 -27.86 -19.08
CA LYS A 321 -14.81 -26.61 -18.51
C LYS A 321 -13.29 -26.63 -18.39
N THR A 322 -12.72 -27.56 -17.62
CA THR A 322 -11.30 -27.52 -17.27
C THR A 322 -10.42 -27.76 -18.50
N GLN A 323 -10.66 -28.84 -19.23
CA GLN A 323 -9.91 -29.18 -20.43
C GLN A 323 -10.22 -28.19 -21.55
N ALA A 324 -11.48 -27.81 -21.73
CA ALA A 324 -11.89 -26.78 -22.69
C ALA A 324 -11.14 -25.46 -22.48
N LEU A 325 -11.03 -24.99 -21.23
CA LEU A 325 -10.30 -23.77 -20.90
C LEU A 325 -8.80 -23.90 -21.24
N LYS A 326 -8.16 -25.01 -20.87
CA LYS A 326 -6.75 -25.26 -21.19
C LYS A 326 -6.50 -25.24 -22.70
N GLN A 327 -7.30 -26.00 -23.46
CA GLN A 327 -7.21 -26.02 -24.92
C GLN A 327 -7.40 -24.62 -25.54
N ALA A 328 -8.32 -23.81 -25.00
CA ALA A 328 -8.53 -22.46 -25.49
C ALA A 328 -7.33 -21.56 -25.23
N LEU A 329 -6.77 -21.60 -24.02
CA LEU A 329 -5.59 -20.81 -23.66
C LEU A 329 -4.38 -21.18 -24.50
N ASP A 330 -4.16 -22.48 -24.74
CA ASP A 330 -3.12 -22.96 -25.65
C ASP A 330 -3.40 -22.53 -27.10
N LYS A 331 -4.62 -22.70 -27.60
CA LYS A 331 -4.97 -22.38 -28.99
C LYS A 331 -4.74 -20.91 -29.34
N TYR A 332 -5.12 -20.00 -28.44
CA TYR A 332 -5.00 -18.56 -28.65
C TYR A 332 -3.72 -17.97 -28.08
N GLN A 333 -2.84 -18.79 -27.48
CA GLN A 333 -1.56 -18.37 -26.89
C GLN A 333 -1.73 -17.23 -25.88
N PHE A 334 -2.72 -17.35 -24.99
CA PHE A 334 -2.96 -16.36 -23.94
C PHE A 334 -1.95 -16.54 -22.79
N ASP A 335 -1.24 -15.47 -22.44
CA ASP A 335 -0.20 -15.45 -21.41
C ASP A 335 -0.73 -14.96 -20.05
N ALA A 336 -1.86 -14.25 -20.03
CA ALA A 336 -2.61 -13.91 -18.82
C ALA A 336 -4.11 -14.13 -19.00
N ALA A 337 -4.78 -14.66 -17.97
CA ALA A 337 -6.23 -14.79 -17.97
C ALA A 337 -6.86 -14.21 -16.69
N PHE A 338 -7.71 -13.20 -16.85
CA PHE A 338 -8.47 -12.62 -15.74
C PHE A 338 -9.64 -13.53 -15.36
N GLY A 339 -9.79 -13.81 -14.07
CA GLY A 339 -10.90 -14.55 -13.48
C GLY A 339 -11.60 -13.75 -12.40
N GLY A 340 -12.90 -14.03 -12.19
CA GLY A 340 -13.72 -13.39 -11.17
C GLY A 340 -13.78 -14.12 -9.84
N ALA A 341 -12.80 -15.00 -9.56
CA ALA A 341 -12.74 -15.75 -8.31
C ALA A 341 -12.42 -14.84 -7.11
N ARG A 342 -13.02 -15.13 -5.96
CA ARG A 342 -12.82 -14.38 -4.72
C ARG A 342 -12.39 -15.30 -3.58
N ARG A 343 -11.63 -14.75 -2.61
CA ARG A 343 -11.09 -15.52 -1.48
C ARG A 343 -12.17 -15.99 -0.49
N ASP A 344 -13.29 -15.28 -0.41
CA ASP A 344 -14.40 -15.60 0.49
C ASP A 344 -15.31 -16.74 -0.01
N GLU A 345 -15.23 -17.09 -1.30
CA GLU A 345 -16.11 -18.10 -1.92
C GLU A 345 -15.86 -19.53 -1.42
N GLU A 346 -14.61 -19.89 -1.14
CA GLU A 346 -14.25 -21.24 -0.70
C GLU A 346 -13.03 -21.24 0.23
N LYS A 347 -13.03 -22.07 1.27
CA LYS A 347 -11.94 -22.14 2.26
C LYS A 347 -10.56 -22.42 1.64
N SER A 348 -10.52 -23.21 0.55
CA SER A 348 -9.30 -23.52 -0.20
C SER A 348 -8.66 -22.27 -0.83
N ARG A 349 -9.45 -21.24 -1.12
CA ARG A 349 -9.02 -19.99 -1.75
C ARG A 349 -8.54 -18.91 -0.79
N ALA A 350 -8.64 -19.12 0.52
CA ALA A 350 -8.20 -18.14 1.51
C ALA A 350 -6.70 -17.77 1.38
N LYS A 351 -5.89 -18.67 0.80
CA LYS A 351 -4.46 -18.45 0.53
C LYS A 351 -4.15 -18.16 -0.94
N GLU A 352 -5.17 -17.98 -1.79
CA GLU A 352 -4.95 -17.60 -3.19
C GLU A 352 -4.37 -16.19 -3.30
N ARG A 353 -3.43 -16.07 -4.23
CA ARG A 353 -2.79 -14.81 -4.62
C ARG A 353 -3.59 -14.14 -5.73
N VAL A 354 -3.40 -12.83 -5.93
CA VAL A 354 -3.96 -12.12 -7.08
C VAL A 354 -3.39 -12.70 -8.38
N PHE A 355 -2.08 -12.95 -8.42
CA PHE A 355 -1.33 -13.54 -9.53
C PHE A 355 -1.02 -15.00 -9.22
N SER A 356 -1.66 -15.90 -9.96
CA SER A 356 -1.48 -17.35 -9.85
C SER A 356 -0.72 -17.89 -11.06
N PHE A 357 0.57 -18.19 -10.87
CA PHE A 357 1.47 -18.65 -11.92
C PHE A 357 1.17 -20.09 -12.32
N ARG A 358 1.21 -20.35 -13.64
CA ARG A 358 0.99 -21.65 -14.26
C ARG A 358 2.17 -21.99 -15.17
N ASP A 359 2.65 -23.23 -15.07
CA ASP A 359 3.67 -23.73 -15.98
C ASP A 359 3.11 -23.93 -17.40
N LYS A 360 3.99 -24.33 -18.33
CA LYS A 360 3.64 -24.68 -19.72
C LYS A 360 2.61 -25.80 -19.89
N ASN A 361 2.31 -26.56 -18.83
CA ASN A 361 1.29 -27.60 -18.81
C ASN A 361 0.03 -27.16 -18.04
N HIS A 362 -0.08 -25.85 -17.76
CA HIS A 362 -1.11 -25.22 -16.94
C HIS A 362 -1.18 -25.72 -15.48
N ARG A 363 -0.12 -26.33 -14.97
CA ARG A 363 -0.03 -26.79 -13.57
C ARG A 363 0.36 -25.64 -12.66
N TRP A 364 -0.12 -25.71 -11.43
CA TRP A 364 0.22 -24.78 -10.37
C TRP A 364 1.26 -25.41 -9.45
N ASP A 365 2.31 -24.66 -9.14
CA ASP A 365 3.38 -25.06 -8.23
C ASP A 365 3.49 -24.02 -7.09
N PRO A 366 3.38 -24.42 -5.81
CA PRO A 366 3.57 -23.55 -4.67
C PRO A 366 4.88 -22.76 -4.68
N LYS A 367 5.98 -23.38 -5.16
CA LYS A 367 7.32 -22.78 -5.15
C LYS A 367 7.47 -21.68 -6.20
N ASN A 368 6.69 -21.74 -7.28
CA ASN A 368 6.70 -20.74 -8.34
C ASN A 368 5.78 -19.55 -8.04
N GLN A 369 5.08 -19.56 -6.90
CA GLN A 369 4.24 -18.44 -6.49
C GLN A 369 5.07 -17.35 -5.83
N ARG A 370 4.76 -16.09 -6.14
CA ARG A 370 5.56 -14.95 -5.70
C ARG A 370 4.89 -14.21 -4.55
N PRO A 371 5.65 -13.71 -3.56
CA PRO A 371 5.14 -12.75 -2.60
C PRO A 371 4.53 -11.53 -3.31
N GLU A 372 3.34 -11.11 -2.89
CA GLU A 372 2.67 -9.90 -3.37
C GLU A 372 2.82 -8.87 -2.26
N LEU A 373 3.75 -7.94 -2.40
CA LEU A 373 4.04 -6.93 -1.39
C LEU A 373 3.39 -5.61 -1.82
N TRP A 374 2.53 -5.06 -0.98
CA TRP A 374 1.73 -3.86 -1.29
C TRP A 374 0.87 -4.06 -2.56
N ASN A 375 0.98 -3.15 -3.53
CA ASN A 375 0.36 -3.22 -4.84
C ASN A 375 1.41 -3.37 -5.96
N ILE A 376 2.56 -3.96 -5.62
CA ILE A 376 3.65 -4.25 -6.56
C ILE A 376 3.55 -5.73 -6.91
N TYR A 377 3.27 -6.03 -8.17
CA TYR A 377 3.17 -7.38 -8.69
C TYR A 377 4.40 -7.69 -9.53
N ASN A 378 5.03 -8.84 -9.29
CA ASN A 378 6.08 -9.32 -10.18
C ASN A 378 5.43 -10.23 -11.21
N ALA A 379 5.15 -9.76 -12.43
CA ALA A 379 4.48 -10.56 -13.44
C ALA A 379 5.41 -11.12 -14.54
N GLN A 380 6.73 -11.11 -14.33
CA GLN A 380 7.68 -11.76 -15.23
C GLN A 380 7.32 -13.24 -15.46
N ILE A 381 7.22 -13.71 -16.70
CA ILE A 381 6.96 -15.13 -16.99
C ILE A 381 8.00 -15.66 -17.97
N ASN A 382 8.31 -16.95 -17.88
CA ASN A 382 9.11 -17.60 -18.91
C ASN A 382 8.25 -17.88 -20.16
N LYS A 383 8.90 -18.08 -21.30
CA LYS A 383 8.21 -18.43 -22.55
C LYS A 383 7.37 -19.71 -22.36
N GLY A 384 6.08 -19.60 -22.65
CA GLY A 384 5.10 -20.69 -22.52
C GLY A 384 4.47 -20.83 -21.14
N GLU A 385 4.90 -20.06 -20.13
CA GLU A 385 4.16 -19.93 -18.88
C GLU A 385 2.96 -18.97 -19.05
N SER A 386 1.99 -19.09 -18.16
CA SER A 386 0.86 -18.14 -18.12
C SER A 386 0.45 -17.84 -16.70
N ILE A 387 -0.32 -16.78 -16.50
CA ILE A 387 -0.88 -16.45 -15.19
C ILE A 387 -2.41 -16.49 -15.20
N ARG A 388 -2.99 -16.73 -14.02
CA ARG A 388 -4.38 -16.41 -13.72
C ARG A 388 -4.40 -15.21 -12.78
N VAL A 389 -5.18 -14.20 -13.14
CA VAL A 389 -5.25 -12.94 -12.39
C VAL A 389 -6.63 -12.81 -11.79
N PHE A 390 -6.73 -12.45 -10.52
CA PHE A 390 -8.01 -12.32 -9.81
C PHE A 390 -8.17 -10.90 -9.26
N PRO A 391 -8.56 -9.91 -10.09
CA PRO A 391 -8.69 -8.51 -9.65
C PRO A 391 -9.63 -8.32 -8.47
N MET A 392 -10.62 -9.20 -8.33
CA MET A 392 -11.63 -9.14 -7.28
C MET A 392 -11.31 -10.01 -6.06
N SER A 393 -10.08 -10.50 -5.88
CA SER A 393 -9.76 -11.46 -4.81
C SER A 393 -10.13 -10.98 -3.40
N ASN A 394 -10.07 -9.66 -3.17
CA ASN A 394 -10.38 -9.00 -1.88
C ASN A 394 -11.87 -8.65 -1.71
N TRP A 395 -12.71 -8.85 -2.72
CA TRP A 395 -14.12 -8.52 -2.65
C TRP A 395 -14.90 -9.64 -1.96
N THR A 396 -15.89 -9.26 -1.17
CA THR A 396 -16.85 -10.20 -0.57
C THR A 396 -18.15 -10.28 -1.35
N GLU A 397 -18.99 -11.27 -1.01
CA GLU A 397 -20.30 -11.43 -1.62
C GLU A 397 -21.16 -10.16 -1.46
N LEU A 398 -21.08 -9.52 -0.28
CA LEU A 398 -21.79 -8.27 0.00
C LEU A 398 -21.26 -7.12 -0.87
N ASP A 399 -19.94 -7.02 -1.04
CA ASP A 399 -19.33 -5.96 -1.84
C ASP A 399 -19.77 -6.02 -3.30
N ILE A 400 -19.83 -7.23 -3.88
CA ILE A 400 -20.30 -7.46 -5.24
C ILE A 400 -21.74 -6.95 -5.41
N TRP A 401 -22.65 -7.31 -4.51
CA TRP A 401 -24.04 -6.87 -4.58
C TRP A 401 -24.21 -5.37 -4.36
N GLN A 402 -23.50 -4.80 -3.37
CA GLN A 402 -23.53 -3.36 -3.13
C GLN A 402 -23.01 -2.58 -4.33
N TYR A 403 -21.94 -3.05 -4.95
CA TYR A 403 -21.36 -2.40 -6.12
C TYR A 403 -22.26 -2.53 -7.36
N ILE A 404 -22.90 -3.69 -7.57
CA ILE A 404 -23.92 -3.86 -8.61
C ILE A 404 -25.04 -2.84 -8.43
N TYR A 405 -25.54 -2.67 -7.20
CA TYR A 405 -26.58 -1.72 -6.87
C TYR A 405 -26.12 -0.26 -7.08
N MET A 406 -24.96 0.11 -6.56
CA MET A 406 -24.43 1.48 -6.64
C MET A 406 -24.12 1.93 -8.06
N GLU A 407 -23.53 1.05 -8.87
CA GLU A 407 -23.13 1.36 -10.25
C GLU A 407 -24.19 0.96 -11.28
N ASN A 408 -25.36 0.50 -10.80
CA ASN A 408 -26.50 0.04 -11.61
C ASN A 408 -26.06 -0.95 -12.72
N ILE A 409 -25.27 -1.96 -12.32
CA ILE A 409 -24.67 -2.93 -13.25
C ILE A 409 -25.74 -3.91 -13.72
N GLU A 410 -25.91 -4.02 -15.04
CA GLU A 410 -26.79 -5.03 -15.63
C GLU A 410 -26.29 -6.46 -15.26
N ILE A 411 -27.23 -7.28 -14.79
CA ILE A 411 -27.00 -8.70 -14.48
C ILE A 411 -28.09 -9.56 -15.14
N PRO A 412 -27.86 -10.87 -15.36
CA PRO A 412 -28.90 -11.77 -15.84
C PRO A 412 -30.15 -11.74 -14.94
N SER A 413 -31.33 -11.72 -15.57
CA SER A 413 -32.62 -11.66 -14.86
C SER A 413 -32.86 -12.83 -13.91
N LEU A 414 -32.15 -13.94 -14.09
CA LEU A 414 -32.19 -15.12 -13.21
C LEU A 414 -31.84 -14.80 -11.74
N TYR A 415 -31.09 -13.71 -11.50
CA TYR A 415 -30.75 -13.26 -10.15
C TYR A 415 -31.86 -12.43 -9.49
N LEU A 416 -32.85 -11.98 -10.25
CA LEU A 416 -33.93 -11.13 -9.76
C LEU A 416 -35.18 -11.98 -9.57
N ALA A 417 -35.84 -11.81 -8.41
CA ALA A 417 -37.12 -12.44 -8.17
C ALA A 417 -38.13 -11.93 -9.22
N LYS A 418 -38.83 -12.85 -9.88
CA LYS A 418 -39.99 -12.48 -10.69
C LYS A 418 -41.07 -11.89 -9.77
N PRO A 419 -41.86 -10.91 -10.25
CA PRO A 419 -43.04 -10.44 -9.54
C PRO A 419 -43.87 -11.66 -9.13
N ARG A 420 -44.17 -11.78 -7.84
CA ARG A 420 -45.07 -12.83 -7.37
C ARG A 420 -46.48 -12.51 -7.89
N PRO A 421 -47.23 -13.51 -8.38
CA PRO A 421 -48.60 -13.33 -8.87
C PRO A 421 -49.54 -12.80 -7.80
#